data_AF-A0A7J2NNH6-F1
#
_entry.id   AF-A0A7J2NNH6-F1
#
_cell.length_a   1.000
_cell.length_b   1.000
_cell.length_c   1.000
_cell.angle_alpha   90.00
_cell.angle_beta   90.00
_cell.angle_gamma   90.00
#
_symmetry.space_group_name_H-M   'P 1'
#
loop_
_entity.id
_entity.type
_entity.pdbx_description
1 polymer ?
#
loop_
_entity_poly.entity_id
_entity_poly.type
_entity_poly.pdbx_seq_one_letter_code
_entity_poly.pdbx_strand_id
1 'polypeptide(L)'
;EAEQEHLETWLISTLQHRIKTVTENMEALKTRTALENALFETWNDFRWYNRRKQTSNSNALKQALETWTLLLAPFAPYICEEIWSKLNKTGFISQADWPVYDETKVNVEAEETENLIKNVLEDTSNILKATKMTPKQIHYYTAAQWKWKIYLTALKKSESATLTISDLMKELMTDPDLKKMGGQVAKFAQGITEEINRMPEDMKQRQLQIGALDEAKLLRKAETFFAREFDAKIHTYREDDQQHHDPQKKAVLARPYRPAIYIA
;
A
#
# COMPACT_ATOMS: atom_id res chain seq x y z
N GLU A 1 6.40 -16.36 9.05
CA GLU A 1 7.38 -15.43 9.64
C GLU A 1 7.57 -14.19 8.77
N ALA A 2 8.03 -14.29 7.52
CA ALA A 2 8.25 -13.11 6.66
C ALA A 2 7.02 -12.20 6.40
N GLU A 3 5.79 -12.73 6.38
CA GLU A 3 4.57 -11.89 6.25
C GLU A 3 4.23 -11.17 7.56
N GLN A 4 4.54 -11.77 8.71
CA GLN A 4 4.30 -11.15 10.02
C GLN A 4 5.28 -10.03 10.29
N GLU A 5 6.55 -10.24 9.89
CA GLU A 5 7.60 -9.22 9.94
C GLU A 5 7.24 -8.03 9.04
N HIS A 6 6.76 -8.28 7.83
CA HIS A 6 6.32 -7.22 6.91
C HIS A 6 5.21 -6.33 7.48
N LEU A 7 4.17 -6.91 8.08
CA LEU A 7 3.07 -6.14 8.70
C LEU A 7 3.54 -5.32 9.90
N GLU A 8 4.51 -5.82 10.65
CA GLU A 8 5.11 -5.08 11.76
C GLU A 8 5.96 -3.91 11.26
N THR A 9 6.77 -4.14 10.21
CA THR A 9 7.52 -3.07 9.55
C THR A 9 6.59 -2.00 8.97
N TRP A 10 5.48 -2.40 8.35
CA TRP A 10 4.46 -1.50 7.84
C TRP A 10 3.86 -0.61 8.94
N LEU A 11 3.47 -1.21 10.07
CA LEU A 11 2.86 -0.48 11.19
C LEU A 11 3.85 0.53 11.79
N ILE A 12 5.11 0.12 11.98
CA ILE A 12 6.16 1.01 12.49
C ILE A 12 6.42 2.15 11.51
N SER A 13 6.53 1.86 10.21
CA SER A 13 6.75 2.87 9.16
C SER A 13 5.63 3.92 9.14
N THR A 14 4.38 3.46 9.16
CA THR A 14 3.21 4.34 9.16
C THR A 14 3.19 5.22 10.42
N LEU A 15 3.53 4.67 11.58
CA LEU A 15 3.66 5.44 12.82
C LEU A 15 4.75 6.50 12.76
N GLN A 16 5.87 6.29 12.06
CA GLN A 16 6.86 7.36 11.85
C GLN A 16 6.24 8.56 11.14
N HIS A 17 5.44 8.33 10.10
CA HIS A 17 4.71 9.40 9.43
C HIS A 17 3.68 10.09 10.34
N ARG A 18 3.01 9.33 11.22
CA ARG A 18 2.11 9.91 12.24
C ARG A 18 2.86 10.77 13.25
N ILE A 19 4.01 10.32 13.76
CA ILE A 19 4.86 11.10 14.68
C ILE A 19 5.23 12.44 14.04
N LYS A 20 5.75 12.42 12.81
CA LYS A 20 6.13 13.63 12.08
C LYS A 20 4.95 14.59 11.93
N THR A 21 3.83 14.08 11.42
CA THR A 21 2.63 14.90 11.15
C THR A 21 2.02 15.47 12.43
N VAL A 22 1.93 14.70 13.51
CA VAL A 22 1.40 15.19 14.80
C VAL A 22 2.33 16.23 15.40
N THR A 23 3.65 16.00 15.37
CA THR A 23 4.65 16.93 15.90
C THR A 23 4.59 18.27 15.17
N GLU A 24 4.62 18.27 13.83
CA GLU A 24 4.52 19.49 13.02
C GLU A 24 3.22 20.26 13.28
N ASN A 25 2.10 19.55 13.43
CA ASN A 25 0.81 20.19 13.73
C ASN A 25 0.74 20.75 15.16
N MET A 26 1.34 20.07 16.13
CA MET A 26 1.44 20.55 17.52
C MET A 26 2.30 21.81 17.60
N GLU A 27 3.46 21.83 16.94
CA GLU A 27 4.33 23.01 16.85
C GLU A 27 3.64 24.20 16.17
N ALA A 28 2.84 23.93 15.13
CA ALA A 28 2.03 24.94 14.45
C ALA A 28 0.73 25.30 15.18
N LEU A 29 0.50 24.80 16.40
CA LEU A 29 -0.71 25.00 17.21
C LEU A 29 -2.03 24.58 16.53
N LYS A 30 -1.96 23.67 15.54
CA LYS A 30 -3.10 23.08 14.85
C LYS A 30 -3.64 21.88 15.63
N THR A 31 -4.09 22.13 16.86
CA THR A 31 -4.49 21.10 17.83
C THR A 31 -5.56 20.13 17.32
N ARG A 32 -6.55 20.61 16.55
CA ARG A 32 -7.58 19.76 15.94
C ARG A 32 -6.98 18.75 14.95
N THR A 33 -6.13 19.22 14.04
CA THR A 33 -5.47 18.37 13.04
C THR A 33 -4.48 17.41 13.70
N ALA A 34 -3.78 17.86 14.74
CA ALA A 34 -2.90 17.00 15.53
C ALA A 34 -3.69 15.87 16.23
N LEU A 35 -4.81 16.20 16.89
CA LEU A 35 -5.69 15.19 17.52
C LEU A 35 -6.28 14.23 16.49
N GLU A 36 -6.70 14.74 15.33
CA GLU A 36 -7.26 13.92 14.26
C GLU A 36 -6.26 12.86 13.78
N ASN A 37 -4.99 13.26 13.61
CA ASN A 37 -3.91 12.34 13.26
C ASN A 37 -3.54 11.38 14.40
N ALA A 38 -3.40 11.91 15.63
CA ALA A 38 -2.99 11.13 16.79
C ALA A 38 -4.05 10.10 17.22
N LEU A 39 -5.34 10.41 17.05
CA LEU A 39 -6.43 9.52 17.45
C LEU A 39 -7.01 8.73 16.27
N PHE A 40 -7.65 9.39 15.30
CA PHE A 40 -8.48 8.70 14.30
C PHE A 40 -7.64 7.99 13.25
N GLU A 41 -6.65 8.69 12.69
CA GLU A 41 -5.77 8.14 11.67
C GLU A 41 -4.91 7.01 12.21
N THR A 42 -4.25 7.25 13.34
CA THR A 42 -3.47 6.19 14.01
C THR A 42 -4.36 5.00 14.38
N TRP A 43 -5.59 5.22 14.85
CA TRP A 43 -6.54 4.15 15.11
C TRP A 43 -6.92 3.35 13.85
N ASN A 44 -7.09 4.02 12.70
CA ASN A 44 -7.33 3.36 11.42
C ASN A 44 -6.18 2.42 11.05
N ASP A 45 -4.94 2.83 11.32
CA ASP A 45 -3.75 2.01 11.06
C ASP A 45 -3.77 0.74 11.93
N PHE A 46 -4.09 0.85 13.22
CA PHE A 46 -4.27 -0.32 14.11
C PHE A 46 -5.45 -1.20 13.70
N ARG A 47 -6.57 -0.61 13.26
CA ARG A 47 -7.72 -1.39 12.75
C ARG A 47 -7.34 -2.20 11.52
N TRP A 48 -6.58 -1.61 10.59
CA TRP A 48 -6.06 -2.33 9.42
C TRP A 48 -5.12 -3.46 9.84
N TYR A 49 -4.17 -3.17 10.74
CA TYR A 49 -3.23 -4.17 11.24
C TYR A 49 -3.95 -5.35 11.90
N ASN A 50 -4.94 -5.11 12.76
CA ASN A 50 -5.71 -6.17 13.40
C ASN A 50 -6.60 -6.96 12.42
N ARG A 51 -7.10 -6.30 11.36
CA ARG A 51 -7.85 -6.96 10.29
C ARG A 51 -6.95 -7.90 9.47
N ARG A 52 -5.72 -7.48 9.17
CA ARG A 52 -4.71 -8.29 8.46
C ARG A 52 -4.12 -9.39 9.32
N LYS A 53 -3.78 -9.09 10.57
CA LYS A 53 -3.04 -9.96 11.50
C LYS A 53 -3.95 -10.51 12.60
N GLN A 54 -4.23 -11.81 12.53
CA GLN A 54 -5.03 -12.51 13.54
C GLN A 54 -4.30 -12.74 14.89
N THR A 55 -2.97 -12.66 14.91
CA THR A 55 -2.17 -12.90 16.13
C THR A 55 -1.52 -11.61 16.63
N SER A 56 -1.97 -11.12 17.79
CA SER A 56 -1.63 -9.80 18.34
C SER A 56 -0.39 -9.75 19.24
N ASN A 57 0.41 -10.81 19.32
CA ASN A 57 1.56 -10.83 20.25
C ASN A 57 2.88 -10.63 19.50
N SER A 58 3.23 -9.37 19.22
CA SER A 58 4.58 -9.01 18.79
C SER A 58 5.15 -7.87 19.60
N ASN A 59 6.48 -7.82 19.71
CA ASN A 59 7.18 -6.71 20.35
C ASN A 59 6.98 -5.40 19.57
N ALA A 60 6.90 -5.47 18.24
CA ALA A 60 6.57 -4.31 17.41
C ALA A 60 5.20 -3.72 17.75
N LEU A 61 4.19 -4.53 18.07
CA LEU A 61 2.88 -4.03 18.49
C LEU A 61 2.97 -3.29 19.84
N LYS A 62 3.76 -3.80 20.80
CA LYS A 62 3.96 -3.12 22.08
C LYS A 62 4.64 -1.75 21.88
N GLN A 63 5.66 -1.70 21.04
CA GLN A 63 6.35 -0.45 20.68
C GLN A 63 5.40 0.52 19.96
N ALA A 64 4.55 0.02 19.06
CA ALA A 64 3.54 0.80 18.37
C ALA A 64 2.52 1.40 19.35
N LEU A 65 2.01 0.60 20.31
CA LEU A 65 1.09 1.04 21.34
C LEU A 65 1.72 2.08 22.29
N GLU A 66 2.98 1.88 22.67
CA GLU A 66 3.75 2.85 23.45
C GLU A 66 3.82 4.20 22.74
N THR A 67 4.20 4.18 21.46
CA THR A 67 4.29 5.38 20.61
C THR A 67 2.94 6.08 20.50
N TRP A 68 1.88 5.31 20.26
CA TRP A 68 0.53 5.87 20.15
C TRP A 68 0.04 6.49 21.46
N THR A 69 0.35 5.86 22.60
CA THR A 69 0.03 6.38 23.94
C THR A 69 0.74 7.72 24.18
N LEU A 70 2.02 7.85 23.79
CA LEU A 70 2.75 9.12 23.90
C LEU A 70 2.13 10.22 23.02
N LEU A 71 1.78 9.91 21.76
CA LEU A 71 1.15 10.88 20.87
C LEU A 71 -0.21 11.39 21.38
N LEU A 72 -0.94 10.53 22.11
CA LEU A 72 -2.26 10.85 22.64
C LEU A 72 -2.20 11.55 24.02
N ALA A 73 -1.08 11.47 24.72
CA ALA A 73 -0.90 11.98 26.08
C ALA A 73 -1.29 13.47 26.25
N PRO A 74 -0.96 14.40 25.34
CA PRO A 74 -1.36 15.81 25.47
C PRO A 74 -2.88 16.03 25.40
N PHE A 75 -3.63 15.09 24.83
CA PHE A 75 -5.07 15.21 24.61
C PHE A 75 -5.90 14.43 25.65
N ALA A 76 -5.43 13.26 26.07
CA ALA A 76 -6.14 12.38 27.00
C ALA A 76 -5.22 11.81 28.09
N PRO A 77 -4.63 12.66 28.95
CA PRO A 77 -3.54 12.28 29.86
C PRO A 77 -3.93 11.17 30.85
N TYR A 78 -5.11 11.24 31.46
CA TYR A 78 -5.54 10.26 32.47
C TYR A 78 -5.65 8.83 31.92
N ILE A 79 -6.22 8.69 30.72
CA ILE A 79 -6.32 7.38 30.07
C ILE A 79 -4.94 6.90 29.64
N CYS A 80 -4.10 7.81 29.15
CA CYS A 80 -2.74 7.47 28.73
C CYS A 80 -1.86 7.00 29.90
N GLU A 81 -2.01 7.57 31.10
CA GLU A 81 -1.31 7.09 32.31
C GLU A 81 -1.73 5.65 32.68
N GLU A 82 -3.03 5.35 32.63
CA GLU A 82 -3.54 3.99 32.87
C GLU A 82 -3.01 3.00 31.83
N ILE A 83 -2.97 3.38 30.55
CA ILE A 83 -2.41 2.56 29.47
C ILE A 83 -0.90 2.37 29.67
N TRP A 84 -0.16 3.43 30.02
CA TRP A 84 1.28 3.41 30.28
C TRP A 84 1.63 2.43 31.40
N SER A 85 0.87 2.46 32.50
CA SER A 85 0.98 1.50 33.59
C SER A 85 0.70 0.06 33.13
N LYS A 86 -0.36 -0.16 32.33
CA LYS A 86 -0.67 -1.48 31.74
C LYS A 86 0.39 -2.00 30.77
N LEU A 87 1.16 -1.11 30.15
CA LEU A 87 2.32 -1.47 29.32
C LEU A 87 3.56 -1.82 30.16
N ASN A 88 3.44 -1.85 31.50
CA ASN A 88 4.52 -2.07 32.47
C ASN A 88 5.65 -1.04 32.34
N LYS A 89 5.31 0.21 32.01
CA LYS A 89 6.27 1.32 31.98
C LYS A 89 6.35 1.97 33.36
N THR A 90 7.52 2.49 33.68
CA THR A 90 7.80 3.15 34.96
C THR A 90 7.71 4.67 34.83
N GLY A 91 7.30 5.34 35.91
CA GLY A 91 7.13 6.80 35.92
C GLY A 91 5.82 7.26 35.30
N PHE A 92 5.65 8.58 35.22
CA PHE A 92 4.48 9.23 34.63
C PHE A 92 4.70 9.47 33.14
N ILE A 93 3.67 9.26 32.32
CA ILE A 93 3.76 9.55 30.88
C ILE A 93 3.98 11.03 30.60
N SER A 94 3.52 11.91 31.50
CA SER A 94 3.75 13.35 31.43
C SER A 94 5.23 13.76 31.53
N GLN A 95 6.10 12.86 32.03
CA GLN A 95 7.55 13.05 32.12
C GLN A 95 8.31 12.25 31.05
N ALA A 96 7.62 11.46 30.23
CA ALA A 96 8.24 10.68 29.17
C ALA A 96 8.67 11.57 27.99
N ASP A 97 9.73 11.18 27.31
CA ASP A 97 10.20 11.87 26.12
C ASP A 97 9.19 11.76 24.97
N TRP A 98 9.03 12.86 24.23
CA TRP A 98 8.20 12.88 23.03
C TRP A 98 8.80 11.97 21.94
N PRO A 99 8.00 11.14 21.24
CA PRO A 99 8.51 10.27 20.19
C PRO A 99 9.09 11.11 19.04
N VAL A 100 10.27 10.71 18.56
CA VAL A 100 11.00 11.40 17.49
C VAL A 100 10.91 10.60 16.20
N TYR A 101 10.66 11.30 15.09
CA TYR A 101 10.65 10.72 13.75
C TYR A 101 12.02 10.12 13.39
N ASP A 102 12.02 8.89 12.93
CA ASP A 102 13.19 8.14 12.52
C ASP A 102 13.01 7.61 11.08
N GLU A 103 13.71 8.25 10.14
CA GLU A 103 13.69 7.90 8.72
C GLU A 103 14.18 6.46 8.47
N THR A 104 15.06 5.93 9.32
CA THR A 104 15.60 4.56 9.16
C THR A 104 14.55 3.47 9.42
N LYS A 105 13.47 3.82 10.13
CA LYS A 105 12.32 2.95 10.39
C LYS A 105 11.24 3.05 9.32
N VAL A 106 11.38 3.96 8.36
CA VAL A 106 10.45 4.10 7.24
C VAL A 106 10.78 3.03 6.19
N ASN A 107 9.78 2.23 5.83
CA ASN A 107 9.88 1.20 4.83
C ASN A 107 8.81 1.42 3.75
N VAL A 108 9.23 2.07 2.67
CA VAL A 108 8.36 2.45 1.55
C VAL A 108 7.81 1.21 0.82
N GLU A 109 8.60 0.14 0.71
CA GLU A 109 8.15 -1.12 0.10
C GLU A 109 6.98 -1.75 0.88
N ALA A 110 7.05 -1.72 2.21
CA ALA A 110 5.99 -2.21 3.07
C ALA A 110 4.71 -1.38 2.97
N GLU A 111 4.85 -0.05 2.93
CA GLU A 111 3.73 0.87 2.71
C GLU A 111 3.02 0.63 1.38
N GLU A 112 3.77 0.58 0.28
CA GLU A 112 3.19 0.39 -1.04
C GLU A 112 2.57 -1.00 -1.23
N THR A 113 3.14 -2.03 -0.58
CA THR A 113 2.55 -3.38 -0.59
C THR A 113 1.19 -3.40 0.08
N GLU A 114 1.06 -2.83 1.28
CA GLU A 114 -0.22 -2.81 1.98
C GLU A 114 -1.22 -1.84 1.33
N ASN A 115 -0.75 -0.74 0.72
CA ASN A 115 -1.58 0.12 -0.11
C ASN A 115 -2.17 -0.65 -1.32
N LEU A 116 -1.35 -1.47 -1.99
CA LEU A 116 -1.83 -2.35 -3.07
C LEU A 116 -2.91 -3.30 -2.56
N ILE A 117 -2.69 -3.96 -1.42
CA ILE A 117 -3.66 -4.90 -0.83
C ILE A 117 -4.98 -4.19 -0.46
N LYS A 118 -4.91 -3.00 0.15
CA LYS A 118 -6.08 -2.17 0.47
C LYS A 118 -6.86 -1.81 -0.79
N ASN A 119 -6.19 -1.31 -1.82
CA ASN A 119 -6.83 -0.92 -3.08
C ASN A 119 -7.53 -2.12 -3.74
N VAL A 120 -6.87 -3.29 -3.78
CA VAL A 120 -7.47 -4.52 -4.32
C VAL A 120 -8.68 -4.97 -3.52
N LEU A 121 -8.63 -4.87 -2.19
CA LEU A 121 -9.76 -5.18 -1.33
C LEU A 121 -10.95 -4.25 -1.59
N GLU A 122 -10.70 -2.95 -1.69
CA GLU A 122 -11.72 -1.94 -1.95
C GLU A 122 -12.34 -2.11 -3.34
N ASP A 123 -11.53 -2.28 -4.38
CA ASP A 123 -11.98 -2.53 -5.74
C ASP A 123 -12.83 -3.79 -5.83
N THR A 124 -12.40 -4.88 -5.19
CA THR A 124 -13.17 -6.12 -5.13
C THR A 124 -14.50 -5.93 -4.39
N SER A 125 -14.48 -5.23 -3.25
CA SER A 125 -15.70 -4.93 -2.49
C SER A 125 -16.67 -4.06 -3.31
N ASN A 126 -16.16 -3.08 -4.05
CA ASN A 126 -16.95 -2.20 -4.91
C ASN A 126 -17.57 -2.98 -6.07
N ILE A 127 -16.83 -3.89 -6.70
CA ILE A 127 -17.36 -4.78 -7.75
C ILE A 127 -18.46 -5.66 -7.17
N LEU A 128 -18.26 -6.29 -6.00
CA LEU A 128 -19.28 -7.14 -5.35
C LEU A 128 -20.55 -6.37 -4.98
N LYS A 129 -20.41 -5.15 -4.46
CA LYS A 129 -21.56 -4.27 -4.16
C LYS A 129 -22.33 -3.90 -5.44
N ALA A 130 -21.63 -3.64 -6.54
CA ALA A 130 -22.23 -3.27 -7.82
C ALA A 130 -22.93 -4.47 -8.50
N THR A 131 -22.33 -5.66 -8.46
CA THR A 131 -22.88 -6.86 -9.10
C THR A 131 -23.93 -7.58 -8.25
N LYS A 132 -23.96 -7.33 -6.93
CA LYS A 132 -24.83 -8.01 -5.95
C LYS A 132 -24.70 -9.55 -5.98
N MET A 133 -23.58 -10.07 -6.48
CA MET A 133 -23.30 -11.51 -6.55
C MET A 133 -22.55 -11.97 -5.30
N THR A 134 -22.80 -13.21 -4.87
CA THR A 134 -21.96 -13.89 -3.89
C THR A 134 -20.82 -14.61 -4.62
N PRO A 135 -19.56 -14.24 -4.38
CA PRO A 135 -18.43 -14.83 -5.09
C PRO A 135 -18.18 -16.25 -4.59
N LYS A 136 -18.00 -17.22 -5.49
CA LYS A 136 -17.45 -18.53 -5.15
C LYS A 136 -15.95 -18.57 -5.39
N GLN A 137 -15.51 -17.90 -6.45
CA GLN A 137 -14.10 -17.80 -6.83
C GLN A 137 -13.75 -16.37 -7.26
N ILE A 138 -12.61 -15.88 -6.81
CA ILE A 138 -12.05 -14.59 -7.20
C ILE A 138 -10.68 -14.83 -7.80
N HIS A 139 -10.48 -14.33 -9.01
CA HIS A 139 -9.23 -14.43 -9.74
C HIS A 139 -8.59 -13.05 -9.85
N TYR A 140 -7.37 -12.93 -9.33
CA TYR A 140 -6.55 -11.72 -9.47
C TYR A 140 -5.51 -11.96 -10.55
N TYR A 141 -5.46 -11.07 -11.53
CA TYR A 141 -4.46 -11.07 -12.60
C TYR A 141 -3.50 -9.90 -12.41
N THR A 142 -2.23 -10.22 -12.27
CA THR A 142 -1.14 -9.23 -12.11
C THR A 142 -0.50 -8.89 -13.45
N ALA A 143 0.08 -7.70 -13.53
CA ALA A 143 0.61 -7.18 -14.78
C ALA A 143 1.83 -7.97 -15.29
N ALA A 144 1.91 -8.16 -16.61
CA ALA A 144 3.06 -8.77 -17.26
C ALA A 144 4.37 -8.01 -17.05
N GLN A 145 5.51 -8.70 -17.18
CA GLN A 145 6.83 -8.09 -16.95
C GLN A 145 7.12 -6.91 -17.89
N TRP A 146 6.60 -6.95 -19.12
CA TRP A 146 6.80 -5.88 -20.11
C TRP A 146 6.02 -4.61 -19.74
N LYS A 147 4.87 -4.72 -19.07
CA LYS A 147 4.09 -3.58 -18.57
C LYS A 147 4.83 -2.86 -17.44
N TRP A 148 5.48 -3.61 -16.55
CA TRP A 148 6.34 -3.06 -15.51
C TRP A 148 7.53 -2.27 -16.07
N LYS A 149 8.17 -2.77 -17.14
CA LYS A 149 9.25 -2.03 -17.82
C LYS A 149 8.76 -0.68 -18.37
N ILE A 150 7.59 -0.66 -19.01
CA ILE A 150 6.98 0.58 -19.53
C ILE A 150 6.69 1.55 -18.38
N TYR A 151 6.08 1.05 -17.31
CA TYR A 151 5.72 1.85 -16.15
C TYR A 151 6.93 2.51 -15.49
N LEU A 152 8.00 1.74 -15.25
CA LEU A 152 9.23 2.26 -14.66
C LEU A 152 9.95 3.26 -15.58
N THR A 153 9.93 3.03 -16.89
CA THR A 153 10.51 3.97 -17.87
C THR A 153 9.73 5.28 -17.88
N ALA A 154 8.40 5.18 -17.86
CA ALA A 154 7.52 6.35 -17.78
C ALA A 154 7.70 7.13 -16.48
N LEU A 155 7.83 6.45 -15.33
CA LEU A 155 8.13 7.08 -14.05
C LEU A 155 9.44 7.85 -14.08
N LYS A 156 10.53 7.23 -14.56
CA LYS A 156 11.86 7.88 -14.71
C LYS A 156 11.80 9.15 -15.56
N LYS A 157 11.05 9.14 -16.66
CA LYS A 157 10.91 10.32 -17.53
C LYS A 157 10.07 11.41 -16.90
N SER A 158 9.04 11.04 -16.14
CA SER A 158 8.16 12.00 -15.48
C SER A 158 8.84 12.82 -14.38
N GLU A 159 10.00 12.37 -13.87
CA GLU A 159 10.85 13.13 -12.94
C GLU A 159 11.58 14.28 -13.65
N SER A 160 11.98 14.09 -14.92
CA SER A 160 12.75 15.07 -15.68
C SER A 160 11.89 16.14 -16.39
N ALA A 161 10.67 15.81 -16.79
CA ALA A 161 9.73 16.71 -17.45
C ALA A 161 8.30 16.12 -17.49
N THR A 162 7.32 16.94 -17.85
CA THR A 162 5.95 16.47 -18.16
C THR A 162 6.00 15.39 -19.25
N LEU A 163 5.42 14.22 -18.97
CA LEU A 163 5.57 13.07 -19.84
C LEU A 163 4.77 13.27 -21.14
N THR A 164 5.46 13.19 -22.28
CA THR A 164 4.82 13.13 -23.60
C THR A 164 4.82 11.70 -24.13
N ILE A 165 3.72 11.31 -24.77
CA ILE A 165 3.57 9.97 -25.36
C ILE A 165 4.67 9.73 -26.41
N SER A 166 5.03 10.77 -27.17
CA SER A 166 6.04 10.69 -28.23
C SER A 166 7.44 10.38 -27.69
N ASP A 167 7.83 10.98 -26.56
CA ASP A 167 9.16 10.75 -25.98
C ASP A 167 9.24 9.40 -25.27
N LEU A 168 8.17 8.98 -24.59
CA LEU A 168 8.07 7.64 -24.03
C LEU A 168 8.17 6.58 -25.13
N MET A 169 7.47 6.76 -26.25
CA MET A 169 7.50 5.82 -27.37
C MET A 169 8.88 5.71 -28.03
N LYS A 170 9.64 6.81 -28.16
CA LYS A 170 11.01 6.77 -28.72
C LYS A 170 11.91 5.84 -27.91
N GLU A 171 11.81 5.89 -26.60
CA GLU A 171 12.64 5.09 -25.70
C GLU A 171 12.19 3.62 -25.67
N LEU A 172 10.88 3.38 -25.54
CA LEU A 172 10.31 2.02 -25.54
C LEU A 172 10.56 1.27 -26.85
N MET A 173 10.68 1.97 -27.98
CA MET A 173 10.96 1.37 -29.29
C MET A 173 12.45 0.97 -29.49
N THR A 174 13.31 1.31 -28.53
CA THR A 174 14.71 0.83 -28.47
C THR A 174 14.77 -0.66 -28.10
N ASP A 175 13.77 -1.15 -27.34
CA ASP A 175 13.69 -2.54 -26.91
C ASP A 175 13.04 -3.44 -27.99
N PRO A 176 13.75 -4.47 -28.50
CA PRO A 176 13.26 -5.30 -29.60
C PRO A 176 12.02 -6.14 -29.24
N ASP A 177 11.84 -6.47 -27.96
CA ASP A 177 10.66 -7.22 -27.47
C ASP A 177 9.40 -6.35 -27.37
N LEU A 178 9.56 -5.08 -26.98
CA LEU A 178 8.45 -4.11 -26.95
C LEU A 178 8.05 -3.68 -28.36
N LYS A 179 9.02 -3.62 -29.30
CA LYS A 179 8.78 -3.29 -30.71
C LYS A 179 7.85 -4.30 -31.41
N LYS A 180 7.93 -5.59 -31.05
CA LYS A 180 7.02 -6.64 -31.58
C LYS A 180 5.57 -6.43 -31.15
N MET A 181 5.34 -5.76 -30.02
CA MET A 181 4.02 -5.50 -29.43
C MET A 181 3.58 -4.03 -29.54
N GLY A 182 4.15 -3.27 -30.49
CA GLY A 182 4.02 -1.81 -30.57
C GLY A 182 2.58 -1.28 -30.51
N GLY A 183 1.61 -1.97 -31.11
CA GLY A 183 0.20 -1.57 -31.05
C GLY A 183 -0.44 -1.67 -29.65
N GLN A 184 -0.06 -2.66 -28.86
CA GLN A 184 -0.52 -2.81 -27.47
C GLN A 184 0.26 -1.87 -26.54
N VAL A 185 1.55 -1.72 -26.78
CA VAL A 185 2.44 -0.79 -26.06
C VAL A 185 1.94 0.64 -26.20
N ALA A 186 1.52 1.08 -27.40
CA ALA A 186 1.00 2.43 -27.62
C ALA A 186 -0.29 2.71 -26.83
N LYS A 187 -1.25 1.77 -26.82
CA LYS A 187 -2.49 1.91 -26.04
C LYS A 187 -2.22 1.95 -24.55
N PHE A 188 -1.28 1.12 -24.08
CA PHE A 188 -0.89 1.07 -22.67
C PHE A 188 -0.13 2.33 -22.25
N ALA A 189 0.79 2.82 -23.09
CA ALA A 189 1.54 4.06 -22.88
C ALA A 189 0.62 5.27 -22.78
N GLN A 190 -0.44 5.35 -23.61
CA GLN A 190 -1.44 6.42 -23.53
C GLN A 190 -2.11 6.47 -22.15
N GLY A 191 -2.59 5.32 -21.65
CA GLY A 191 -3.25 5.25 -20.35
C GLY A 191 -2.32 5.58 -19.19
N ILE A 192 -1.09 5.05 -19.21
CA ILE A 192 -0.09 5.31 -18.16
C ILE A 192 0.35 6.78 -18.15
N THR A 193 0.48 7.41 -19.31
CA THR A 193 0.96 8.81 -19.39
C THR A 193 0.01 9.75 -18.66
N GLU A 194 -1.30 9.55 -18.82
CA GLU A 194 -2.31 10.35 -18.12
C GLU A 194 -2.30 10.06 -16.60
N GLU A 195 -2.19 8.79 -16.21
CA GLU A 195 -2.14 8.38 -14.80
C GLU A 195 -0.91 8.91 -14.08
N ILE A 196 0.29 8.80 -14.68
CA ILE A 196 1.54 9.30 -14.12
C ILE A 196 1.53 10.84 -14.06
N ASN A 197 1.02 11.53 -15.07
CA ASN A 197 0.97 12.99 -15.04
C ASN A 197 0.04 13.54 -13.94
N ARG A 198 -1.03 12.80 -13.57
CA ARG A 198 -1.91 13.17 -12.45
C ARG A 198 -1.37 12.78 -11.08
N MET A 199 -0.34 11.93 -11.02
CA MET A 199 0.22 11.45 -9.77
C MET A 199 1.09 12.53 -9.10
N PRO A 200 0.97 12.72 -7.76
CA PRO A 200 1.87 13.59 -7.01
C PRO A 200 3.34 13.18 -7.13
N GLU A 201 4.26 14.15 -7.06
CA GLU A 201 5.71 13.89 -7.16
C GLU A 201 6.22 12.95 -6.07
N ASP A 202 5.72 13.10 -4.83
CA ASP A 202 6.09 12.23 -3.70
C ASP A 202 5.77 10.75 -3.98
N MET A 203 4.63 10.45 -4.61
CA MET A 203 4.26 9.07 -4.97
C MET A 203 5.16 8.54 -6.09
N LYS A 204 5.52 9.36 -7.08
CA LYS A 204 6.44 8.96 -8.16
C LYS A 204 7.81 8.59 -7.60
N GLN A 205 8.33 9.40 -6.68
CA GLN A 205 9.62 9.15 -6.04
C GLN A 205 9.60 7.85 -5.22
N ARG A 206 8.55 7.63 -4.42
CA ARG A 206 8.37 6.40 -3.64
C ARG A 206 8.34 5.16 -4.52
N GLN A 207 7.58 5.18 -5.62
CA GLN A 207 7.49 4.03 -6.54
C GLN A 207 8.78 3.82 -7.34
N LEU A 208 9.48 4.89 -7.70
CA LEU A 208 10.79 4.80 -8.34
C LEU A 208 11.84 4.18 -7.41
N GLN A 209 11.81 4.52 -6.12
CA GLN A 209 12.72 3.99 -5.10
C GLN A 209 12.56 2.48 -4.93
N ILE A 210 11.33 1.96 -4.99
CA ILE A 210 11.05 0.53 -4.88
C ILE A 210 11.44 -0.21 -6.17
N GLY A 211 11.12 0.37 -7.33
CA GLY A 211 11.30 -0.30 -8.61
C GLY A 211 10.20 -1.33 -8.91
N ALA A 212 10.58 -2.48 -9.47
CA ALA A 212 9.62 -3.52 -9.86
C ALA A 212 9.20 -4.38 -8.66
N LEU A 213 7.92 -4.32 -8.28
CA LEU A 213 7.35 -5.23 -7.29
C LEU A 213 6.89 -6.54 -7.93
N ASP A 214 7.14 -7.66 -7.26
CA ASP A 214 6.54 -8.95 -7.63
C ASP A 214 5.12 -9.04 -7.03
N GLU A 215 4.17 -8.35 -7.66
CA GLU A 215 2.76 -8.31 -7.23
C GLU A 215 2.17 -9.70 -7.02
N ALA A 216 2.53 -10.65 -7.89
CA ALA A 216 1.99 -12.00 -7.83
C ALA A 216 2.40 -12.69 -6.52
N LYS A 217 3.65 -12.52 -6.09
CA LYS A 217 4.12 -13.05 -4.81
C LYS A 217 3.46 -12.34 -3.63
N LEU A 218 3.25 -11.02 -3.71
CA LEU A 218 2.61 -10.24 -2.64
C LEU A 218 1.14 -10.62 -2.46
N LEU A 219 0.38 -10.68 -3.55
CA LEU A 219 -1.03 -11.08 -3.52
C LEU A 219 -1.19 -12.53 -3.09
N ARG A 220 -0.29 -13.44 -3.50
CA ARG A 220 -0.27 -14.84 -3.02
C ARG A 220 -0.13 -14.94 -1.51
N LYS A 221 0.70 -14.12 -0.87
CA LYS A 221 0.80 -14.07 0.60
C LYS A 221 -0.54 -13.64 1.22
N ALA A 222 -1.17 -12.62 0.63
CA ALA A 222 -2.45 -12.09 1.08
C ALA A 222 -3.68 -12.94 0.71
N GLU A 223 -3.55 -14.05 -0.04
CA GLU A 223 -4.68 -14.90 -0.46
C GLU A 223 -5.50 -15.40 0.73
N THR A 224 -4.83 -15.81 1.81
CA THR A 224 -5.50 -16.29 3.02
C THR A 224 -6.34 -15.21 3.69
N PHE A 225 -5.88 -13.96 3.63
CA PHE A 225 -6.60 -12.80 4.14
C PHE A 225 -7.83 -12.50 3.28
N PHE A 226 -7.65 -12.36 1.98
CA PHE A 226 -8.76 -12.08 1.07
C PHE A 226 -9.81 -13.21 1.08
N ALA A 227 -9.40 -14.47 1.20
CA ALA A 227 -10.33 -15.61 1.20
C ALA A 227 -11.28 -15.57 2.40
N ARG A 228 -10.81 -15.04 3.54
CA ARG A 228 -11.62 -14.83 4.75
C ARG A 228 -12.53 -13.62 4.61
N GLU A 229 -12.05 -12.54 4.01
CA GLU A 229 -12.82 -11.31 3.84
C GLU A 229 -14.00 -11.49 2.87
N PHE A 230 -13.81 -12.30 1.83
CA PHE A 230 -14.84 -12.51 0.79
C PHE A 230 -15.54 -13.87 0.88
N ASP A 231 -15.17 -14.73 1.82
CA ASP A 231 -15.64 -16.12 1.94
C ASP A 231 -15.60 -16.89 0.60
N ALA A 232 -14.53 -16.67 -0.17
CA ALA A 232 -14.38 -17.15 -1.53
C ALA A 232 -12.98 -17.74 -1.77
N LYS A 233 -12.86 -18.66 -2.73
CA LYS A 233 -11.55 -19.19 -3.14
C LYS A 233 -10.82 -18.19 -4.01
N ILE A 234 -9.55 -17.97 -3.74
CA ILE A 234 -8.76 -16.95 -4.42
C ILE A 234 -7.64 -17.58 -5.19
N HIS A 235 -7.47 -17.11 -6.42
CA HIS A 235 -6.42 -17.57 -7.30
C HIS A 235 -5.69 -16.37 -7.90
N THR A 236 -4.39 -16.27 -7.63
CA THR A 236 -3.53 -15.24 -8.22
C THR A 236 -2.74 -15.78 -9.40
N TYR A 237 -2.90 -15.15 -10.56
CA TYR A 237 -2.17 -15.47 -11.79
C TYR A 237 -1.40 -14.25 -12.30
N ARG A 238 -0.30 -14.48 -13.01
CA ARG A 238 0.33 -13.45 -13.84
C ARG A 238 -0.26 -13.48 -15.23
N GLU A 239 -0.37 -12.33 -15.89
CA GLU A 239 -0.79 -12.26 -17.30
C GLU A 239 0.06 -13.17 -18.22
N ASP A 240 1.32 -13.42 -17.87
CA ASP A 240 2.25 -14.25 -18.65
C ASP A 240 2.10 -15.79 -18.40
N ASP A 241 1.35 -16.24 -17.39
CA ASP A 241 1.27 -17.67 -17.00
C ASP A 241 0.32 -18.52 -17.89
N GLN A 242 0.82 -19.34 -18.83
CA GLN A 242 0.01 -20.16 -19.78
C GLN A 242 -1.21 -20.99 -19.27
N GLN A 243 -1.44 -21.12 -17.96
CA GLN A 243 -2.58 -21.82 -17.33
C GLN A 243 -3.53 -20.87 -16.57
N HIS A 244 -3.96 -19.76 -17.17
CA HIS A 244 -5.03 -18.95 -16.58
C HIS A 244 -6.42 -19.38 -17.09
N HIS A 245 -7.33 -19.63 -16.15
CA HIS A 245 -8.76 -19.69 -16.44
C HIS A 245 -9.27 -18.25 -16.61
N ASP A 246 -9.17 -17.69 -17.82
CA ASP A 246 -9.65 -16.33 -18.15
C ASP A 246 -10.77 -16.38 -19.22
N PRO A 247 -12.01 -16.70 -18.81
CA PRO A 247 -13.17 -16.76 -19.72
C PRO A 247 -13.57 -15.39 -20.29
N GLN A 248 -13.03 -14.26 -19.79
CA GLN A 248 -13.38 -12.89 -20.24
C GLN A 248 -12.21 -12.07 -20.77
N LYS A 249 -11.00 -12.64 -20.91
CA LYS A 249 -9.77 -11.92 -21.32
C LYS A 249 -9.46 -10.70 -20.45
N LYS A 250 -9.79 -10.76 -19.15
CA LYS A 250 -9.57 -9.64 -18.21
C LYS A 250 -8.11 -9.46 -17.83
N ALA A 251 -7.25 -10.46 -18.02
CA ALA A 251 -5.82 -10.36 -17.72
C ALA A 251 -5.11 -9.23 -18.50
N VAL A 252 -5.57 -8.94 -19.73
CA VAL A 252 -5.01 -7.87 -20.58
C VAL A 252 -5.21 -6.48 -19.97
N LEU A 253 -6.22 -6.30 -19.11
CA LEU A 253 -6.52 -5.03 -18.44
C LEU A 253 -5.68 -4.77 -17.20
N ALA A 254 -4.93 -5.77 -16.70
CA ALA A 254 -4.08 -5.61 -15.53
C ALA A 254 -2.99 -4.56 -15.78
N ARG A 255 -2.77 -3.67 -14.81
CA ARG A 255 -1.71 -2.66 -14.84
C ARG A 255 -0.89 -2.76 -13.55
N PRO A 256 0.38 -2.31 -13.54
CA PRO A 256 1.14 -2.16 -12.31
C PRO A 256 0.34 -1.37 -11.27
N TYR A 257 0.34 -1.84 -10.03
CA TYR A 257 -0.46 -1.37 -8.89
C TYR A 257 -1.99 -1.48 -9.05
N ARG A 258 -2.49 -2.05 -10.15
CA ARG A 258 -3.92 -2.23 -10.44
C ARG A 258 -4.16 -3.59 -11.09
N PRO A 259 -4.14 -4.69 -10.30
CA PRO A 259 -4.41 -6.01 -10.84
C PRO A 259 -5.85 -6.09 -11.34
N ALA A 260 -6.07 -6.86 -12.41
CA ALA A 260 -7.42 -7.07 -12.92
C ALA A 260 -8.14 -8.12 -12.07
N ILE A 261 -9.43 -7.87 -11.81
CA ILE A 261 -10.26 -8.69 -10.93
C ILE A 261 -11.34 -9.38 -11.76
N TYR A 262 -11.42 -10.71 -11.63
CA TYR A 262 -12.53 -11.51 -12.15
C TYR A 262 -13.20 -12.26 -11.01
N ILE A 263 -14.52 -12.20 -10.98
CA ILE A 263 -15.35 -12.80 -9.94
C ILE A 263 -16.27 -13.81 -10.64
N ALA A 264 -16.32 -15.02 -10.09
CA ALA A 264 -17.12 -16.15 -10.56
C ALA A 264 -17.97 -16.75 -9.44
#